data_AF-A0AA96PGZ3-F1
#
_entry.id   AF-A0AA96PGZ3-F1
#
_cell.length_a   1.000
_cell.length_b   1.000
_cell.length_c   1.000
_cell.angle_alpha   90.00
_cell.angle_beta   90.00
_cell.angle_gamma   90.00
#
_symmetry.space_group_name_H-M   'P 1'
#
loop_
_entity.id
_entity.type
_entity.pdbx_description
1 polymer ?
#
loop_
_entity_poly.entity_id
_entity_poly.type
_entity_poly.pdbx_seq_one_letter_code
_entity_poly.pdbx_strand_id
1 'polypeptide(L)'
;MSVVQFESPAWKVHTPNLLKEVLSNPSAAVLRQPMAILGRLLAAVAERASEINDPALNMLMLRLTLYDAADPLLHPQQEIDAVFKHVEAAMALTVKDRGAS
;
A
#
# COMPACT_ATOMS: atom_id res chain seq x y z
N MET A 1 2.75 -11.87 -20.13
CA MET A 1 2.49 -10.99 -18.97
C MET A 1 3.46 -11.41 -17.87
N SER A 2 4.39 -10.55 -17.47
CA SER A 2 5.30 -10.87 -16.37
C SER A 2 4.53 -10.85 -15.06
N VAL A 3 4.54 -11.97 -14.35
CA VAL A 3 4.04 -12.06 -12.98
C VAL A 3 4.98 -11.18 -12.15
N VAL A 4 4.46 -10.09 -11.60
CA VAL A 4 5.23 -9.27 -10.66
C VAL A 4 5.42 -10.11 -9.41
N GLN A 5 6.57 -10.79 -9.31
CA GLN A 5 6.99 -11.48 -8.11
C GLN A 5 7.45 -10.43 -7.11
N PHE A 6 6.61 -10.12 -6.13
CA PHE A 6 6.99 -9.29 -5.01
C PHE A 6 7.83 -10.13 -4.04
N GLU A 7 9.15 -9.96 -4.05
CA GLU A 7 10.02 -10.57 -3.03
C GLU A 7 9.58 -10.13 -1.61
N SER A 8 9.61 -11.11 -0.70
CA SER A 8 9.35 -11.09 0.75
C SER A 8 8.32 -10.06 1.31
N PRO A 9 7.27 -10.51 2.03
CA PRO A 9 6.25 -9.62 2.64
C PRO A 9 6.78 -8.69 3.76
N ALA A 10 8.08 -8.73 4.06
CA ALA A 10 8.68 -7.98 5.15
C ALA A 10 8.83 -6.47 4.87
N TRP A 11 8.98 -6.05 3.62
CA TRP A 11 9.27 -4.66 3.30
C TRP A 11 7.97 -3.85 3.18
N LYS A 12 7.72 -3.00 4.17
CA LYS A 12 6.58 -2.07 4.27
C LYS A 12 7.12 -0.65 4.32
N VAL A 13 6.44 0.30 3.67
CA VAL A 13 6.79 1.71 3.69
C VAL A 13 5.60 2.51 4.21
N HIS A 14 5.83 3.33 5.23
CA HIS A 14 4.83 4.29 5.70
C HIS A 14 4.85 5.54 4.82
N THR A 15 4.30 5.44 3.62
CA THR A 15 4.39 6.49 2.58
C THR A 15 3.91 7.85 3.07
N PRO A 16 2.77 7.97 3.80
CA PRO A 16 2.34 9.27 4.33
C PRO A 16 3.38 9.93 5.25
N ASN A 17 4.01 9.17 6.15
CA ASN A 17 5.02 9.69 7.06
C ASN A 17 6.33 10.02 6.33
N LEU A 18 6.74 9.20 5.36
CA LEU A 18 7.90 9.51 4.52
C LEU A 18 7.72 10.85 3.80
N LEU A 19 6.55 11.09 3.19
CA LEU A 19 6.25 12.36 2.53
C LEU A 19 6.28 13.52 3.53
N LYS A 20 5.72 13.32 4.74
CA LYS A 20 5.73 14.32 5.81
C LYS A 20 7.15 14.64 6.28
N GLU A 21 8.01 13.65 6.43
CA GLU A 21 9.42 13.81 6.80
C GLU A 21 10.18 14.60 5.74
N VAL A 22 10.02 14.24 4.46
CA VAL A 22 10.63 15.00 3.34
C VAL A 22 10.17 16.46 3.36
N LEU A 23 8.88 16.71 3.58
CA LEU A 23 8.31 18.05 3.65
C LEU A 23 8.73 18.86 4.89
N SER A 24 9.14 18.18 5.96
CA SER A 24 9.64 18.82 7.18
C SER A 24 11.08 19.33 7.04
N ASN A 25 11.83 18.85 6.04
CA ASN A 25 13.19 19.30 5.77
C ASN A 25 13.18 20.71 5.10
N PRO A 26 13.73 21.75 5.75
CA PRO A 26 13.75 23.10 5.19
C PRO A 26 14.51 23.19 3.87
N SER A 27 15.54 22.36 3.68
CA SER A 27 16.33 22.29 2.45
C SER A 27 15.57 21.65 1.28
N ALA A 28 14.43 21.01 1.55
CA ALA A 28 13.56 20.40 0.54
C ALA A 28 12.35 21.28 0.19
N ALA A 29 12.38 22.58 0.50
CA ALA A 29 11.24 23.48 0.27
C ALA A 29 10.73 23.48 -1.20
N VAL A 30 11.63 23.31 -2.18
CA VAL A 30 11.28 23.20 -3.60
C VAL A 30 10.39 21.99 -3.90
N LEU A 31 10.45 20.94 -3.07
CA LEU A 31 9.64 19.73 -3.21
C LEU A 31 8.26 19.86 -2.58
N ARG A 32 7.93 20.99 -1.93
CA ARG A 32 6.68 21.12 -1.17
C ARG A 32 5.43 20.88 -2.03
N GLN A 33 5.33 21.60 -3.13
CA GLN A 33 4.21 21.48 -4.04
C GLN A 33 4.13 20.09 -4.71
N PRO A 34 5.20 19.55 -5.35
CA PRO A 34 5.11 18.25 -5.99
C PRO A 34 4.82 17.11 -5.00
N MET A 35 5.37 17.12 -3.79
CA MET A 35 5.07 16.10 -2.77
C MET A 35 3.62 16.18 -2.28
N ALA A 36 3.06 17.39 -2.14
CA ALA A 36 1.65 17.54 -1.79
C ALA A 36 0.71 17.02 -2.89
N ILE A 37 1.06 17.25 -4.17
CA ILE A 37 0.31 16.72 -5.32
C ILE A 37 0.42 15.19 -5.34
N LEU A 38 1.63 14.64 -5.17
CA LEU A 38 1.86 13.20 -5.11
C LEU A 38 1.02 12.54 -4.01
N GLY A 39 1.01 13.11 -2.80
CA GLY A 39 0.21 12.58 -1.69
C GLY A 39 -1.28 12.52 -2.00
N ARG A 40 -1.83 13.55 -2.65
CA ARG A 40 -3.25 13.57 -3.07
C ARG A 40 -3.55 12.52 -4.13
N LEU A 41 -2.65 12.35 -5.11
CA LEU A 41 -2.81 11.34 -6.15
C LEU A 41 -2.74 9.92 -5.57
N LEU A 42 -1.82 9.67 -4.63
CA LEU A 42 -1.72 8.37 -3.96
C LEU A 42 -2.98 8.06 -3.15
N ALA A 43 -3.56 9.05 -2.46
CA ALA A 43 -4.83 8.87 -1.75
C ALA A 43 -5.98 8.51 -2.71
N ALA A 44 -6.09 9.22 -3.85
CA ALA A 44 -7.08 8.91 -4.86
C ALA A 44 -6.87 7.51 -5.48
N VAL A 45 -5.61 7.11 -5.72
CA VAL A 45 -5.28 5.75 -6.21
C VAL A 45 -5.70 4.69 -5.20
N ALA A 46 -5.46 4.92 -3.91
CA ALA A 46 -5.88 4.00 -2.85
C ALA A 46 -7.40 3.89 -2.78
N GLU A 47 -8.13 5.00 -2.82
CA GLU A 47 -9.60 5.00 -2.86
C GLU A 47 -10.12 4.17 -4.05
N ARG A 48 -9.62 4.44 -5.26
CA ARG A 48 -9.98 3.67 -6.46
C ARG A 48 -9.59 2.20 -6.37
N ALA A 49 -8.44 1.89 -5.77
CA ALA A 49 -8.00 0.52 -5.56
C ALA A 49 -8.96 -0.25 -4.63
N SER A 50 -9.46 0.41 -3.59
CA SER A 50 -10.40 -0.18 -2.64
C SER A 50 -11.72 -0.54 -3.31
N GLU A 51 -12.20 0.30 -4.23
CA GLU A 51 -13.42 0.04 -5.01
C GLU A 51 -13.26 -1.11 -6.01
N ILE A 52 -12.10 -1.21 -6.65
CA ILE A 52 -11.78 -2.32 -7.58
C ILE A 52 -11.71 -3.64 -6.80
N ASN A 53 -11.25 -3.58 -5.55
CA ASN A 53 -11.11 -4.71 -4.64
C ASN A 53 -10.29 -5.87 -5.23
N ASP A 54 -9.28 -5.56 -6.02
CA ASP A 54 -8.33 -6.56 -6.52
C ASP A 54 -7.33 -6.92 -5.40
N PRO A 55 -7.18 -8.20 -5.03
CA PRO A 55 -6.31 -8.60 -3.92
C PRO A 55 -4.84 -8.19 -4.10
N ALA A 56 -4.31 -8.26 -5.34
CA ALA A 56 -2.92 -7.90 -5.59
C ALA A 56 -2.70 -6.38 -5.48
N LEU A 57 -3.66 -5.59 -5.96
CA LEU A 57 -3.65 -4.14 -5.83
C LEU A 57 -3.82 -3.70 -4.36
N ASN A 58 -4.72 -4.34 -3.63
CA ASN A 58 -4.92 -4.07 -2.20
C ASN A 58 -3.65 -4.40 -1.38
N MET A 59 -2.94 -5.48 -1.72
CA MET A 59 -1.66 -5.80 -1.11
C MET A 59 -0.63 -4.68 -1.31
N LEU A 60 -0.57 -4.08 -2.51
CA LEU A 60 0.29 -2.93 -2.76
C LEU A 60 -0.09 -1.71 -1.91
N MET A 61 -1.37 -1.39 -1.81
CA MET A 61 -1.85 -0.25 -1.00
C MET A 61 -1.54 -0.44 0.48
N LEU A 62 -1.72 -1.66 1.01
CA LEU A 62 -1.34 -2.02 2.37
C LEU A 62 0.18 -1.89 2.60
N ARG A 63 1.02 -2.38 1.68
CA ARG A 63 2.49 -2.25 1.79
C ARG A 63 2.97 -0.81 1.76
N LEU A 64 2.26 0.07 1.06
CA LEU A 64 2.54 1.51 1.00
C LEU A 64 1.93 2.29 2.18
N THR A 65 1.21 1.61 3.09
CA THR A 65 0.46 2.22 4.19
C THR A 65 -0.47 3.33 3.69
N LEU A 66 -1.14 3.08 2.56
CA LEU A 66 -2.14 4.00 2.00
C LEU A 66 -3.56 3.65 2.46
N TYR A 67 -3.73 2.47 3.07
CA TYR A 67 -4.93 2.11 3.80
C TYR A 67 -4.68 2.22 5.30
N ASP A 68 -5.63 2.83 6.01
CA ASP A 68 -5.59 2.97 7.48
C ASP A 68 -5.42 1.61 8.16
N ALA A 69 -5.99 0.55 7.60
CA ALA A 69 -5.86 -0.83 8.11
C ALA A 69 -4.41 -1.37 8.16
N ALA A 70 -3.45 -0.69 7.51
CA ALA A 70 -2.04 -1.00 7.58
C ALA A 70 -1.22 0.02 8.39
N ASP A 71 -1.86 1.05 8.97
CA ASP A 71 -1.19 2.11 9.71
C ASP A 71 -0.84 1.67 11.15
N PRO A 72 0.46 1.54 11.49
CA PRO A 72 0.91 1.14 12.83
C PRO A 72 0.66 2.18 13.91
N LEU A 73 0.30 3.42 13.55
CA LEU A 73 -0.09 4.46 14.50
C LEU A 73 -1.57 4.35 14.88
N LEU A 74 -2.39 3.67 14.07
CA LEU A 74 -3.82 3.50 14.29
C LEU A 74 -4.18 2.11 14.82
N HIS A 75 -3.40 1.09 14.45
CA HIS A 75 -3.69 -0.31 14.76
C HIS A 75 -2.50 -1.04 15.39
N PRO A 76 -2.73 -1.98 16.33
CA PRO A 76 -1.68 -2.86 16.81
C PRO A 76 -1.17 -3.79 15.70
N GLN A 77 0.11 -4.16 15.78
CA GLN A 77 0.78 -4.98 14.75
C GLN A 77 0.03 -6.28 14.42
N GLN A 78 -0.60 -6.90 15.42
CA GLN A 78 -1.36 -8.14 15.27
C GLN A 78 -2.57 -7.99 14.32
N GLU A 79 -3.27 -6.85 14.38
CA GLU A 79 -4.40 -6.55 13.49
C GLU A 79 -3.91 -6.32 12.06
N ILE A 80 -2.83 -5.55 11.92
CA ILE A 80 -2.19 -5.30 10.62
C ILE A 80 -1.80 -6.64 9.98
N ASP A 81 -1.09 -7.51 10.71
CA ASP A 81 -0.66 -8.80 10.19
C ASP A 81 -1.84 -9.70 9.80
N ALA A 82 -2.96 -9.63 10.53
CA ALA A 82 -4.18 -10.34 10.17
C ALA A 82 -4.78 -9.84 8.85
N VAL A 83 -4.79 -8.52 8.61
CA VAL A 83 -5.25 -7.92 7.34
C VAL A 83 -4.37 -8.36 6.18
N PHE A 84 -3.05 -8.31 6.33
CA PHE A 84 -2.11 -8.79 5.30
C PHE A 84 -2.37 -10.27 4.97
N LYS A 85 -2.47 -11.12 6.00
CA LYS A 85 -2.75 -12.55 5.82
C LYS A 85 -4.08 -12.81 5.11
N HIS A 86 -5.11 -12.01 5.40
CA HIS A 86 -6.41 -12.11 4.74
C HIS A 86 -6.29 -11.81 3.24
N VAL A 87 -5.61 -10.72 2.87
CA VAL A 87 -5.42 -10.34 1.46
C VAL A 87 -4.52 -11.33 0.72
N GLU A 88 -3.47 -11.86 1.38
CA GLU A 88 -2.63 -12.92 0.81
C GLU A 88 -3.43 -14.19 0.49
N ALA A 89 -4.34 -14.60 1.38
CA ALA A 89 -5.22 -15.73 1.12
C ALA A 89 -6.14 -15.48 -0.07
N ALA A 90 -6.70 -14.28 -0.20
CA ALA A 90 -7.51 -13.89 -1.34
C ALA A 90 -6.71 -13.91 -2.66
N MET A 91 -5.45 -13.41 -2.64
CA MET A 91 -4.55 -13.50 -3.78
C MET A 91 -4.28 -14.95 -4.20
N ALA A 92 -3.98 -15.83 -3.25
CA ALA A 92 -3.71 -17.24 -3.53
C ALA A 92 -4.89 -17.96 -4.21
N LEU A 93 -6.12 -17.62 -3.82
CA LEU A 93 -7.35 -18.13 -4.47
C LEU A 93 -7.46 -17.65 -5.91
N THR A 94 -7.23 -16.35 -6.18
CA THR A 94 -7.31 -15.81 -7.54
C THR A 94 -6.24 -16.36 -8.49
N VAL A 95 -5.09 -16.79 -7.98
CA VAL A 95 -4.04 -17.44 -8.79
C VAL A 95 -4.44 -18.87 -9.15
N LYS A 96 -5.08 -19.60 -8.23
CA LYS A 96 -5.54 -20.97 -8.46
C LYS A 96 -6.59 -21.04 -9.57
N ASP A 97 -7.49 -20.06 -9.64
CA ASP A 97 -8.53 -19.99 -10.68
C ASP A 97 -7.96 -19.68 -12.07
N ARG A 98 -6.85 -18.93 -12.15
CA ARG A 98 -6.17 -18.61 -13.43
C ARG A 98 -5.30 -19.75 -13.97
N GLY A 99 -4.99 -20.76 -13.16
CA GLY A 99 -4.20 -21.94 -13.55
C GLY A 99 -5.05 -23.16 -13.93
N ALA A 100 -6.38 -23.06 -13.86
CA ALA A 100 -7.33 -24.15 -14.12
C ALA A 100 -8.07 -24.03 -15.47
N SER A 101 -7.58 -23.18 -16.39
CA SER A 101 -8.08 -23.06 -17.77
C SER A 101 -7.04 -23.46 -18.79
#